data_AF-A0AAT9WBW9-F1
#
_entry.id   AF-A0AAT9WBW9-F1
#
_cell.length_a   1.000
_cell.length_b   1.000
_cell.length_c   1.000
_cell.angle_alpha   90.00
_cell.angle_beta   90.00
_cell.angle_gamma   90.00
#
_symmetry.space_group_name_H-M   'P 1'
#
loop_
_entity.id
_entity.type
_entity.pdbx_description
1 polymer ?
#
loop_
_entity_poly.entity_id
_entity_poly.type
_entity_poly.pdbx_seq_one_letter_code
_entity_poly.pdbx_strand_id
1 'polypeptide(L)'
;MRRFAQAAALAALLCAGPACATSQVFLVQNSGWMEPFYTDPQSQYKPLVTALASAVAQPGDLLVLASFNQSLPGAPSPKALLSSKAGASTRAEIGAALAGVQTAQKPGSSALADTDLGEAVNAAIHTALAGKPGLVWLFTNNRNSPNNDQATARRNREFYELIHSGGAITKALAFPLKMPVKGTHYSASGLMVYVFAIGEQGARDLDRLLASGRIAGVITEPPARLKPLDRDTVRLVPRRVSDAPGVAFSMGPGGMLRADVESDARTPAANIVWNLENTMYPYTIVSARIGARSVLAAQDRPIALASDSVSALAPGKTEPLSSVMQLPVAQLPSKWSAQAIASAGSAYVMPGRIELSLADQRLELSQAFRQRMEALFPGDPLPDIFTPPARIHGSTAVLPIEVRVHYGIAPLAALIGAGLALVSALGAAALAYGRPRRTWVTVEDEPRTVHTRAGVTQPIFDKAGNKVAQLKTTLFGHQLIDLREGAQVRLGR
;
A
#
# COMPACT_ATOMS: atom_id res chain seq x y z
N MET A 1 -2.24 24.31 20.08
CA MET A 1 -2.33 22.82 20.03
C MET A 1 -3.73 22.31 19.67
N ARG A 2 -4.84 22.80 20.24
CA ARG A 2 -6.22 22.34 19.88
C ARG A 2 -6.63 22.53 18.41
N ARG A 3 -6.15 23.59 17.73
CA ARG A 3 -6.49 23.86 16.31
C ARG A 3 -5.76 22.94 15.31
N PHE A 4 -4.59 22.40 15.66
CA PHE A 4 -3.89 21.41 14.82
C PHE A 4 -4.47 20.00 14.96
N ALA A 5 -5.01 19.65 16.14
CA ALA A 5 -5.71 18.38 16.34
C ALA A 5 -7.04 18.30 15.55
N GLN A 6 -7.74 19.44 15.38
CA GLN A 6 -8.98 19.50 14.60
C GLN A 6 -8.74 19.43 13.08
N ALA A 7 -7.64 20.00 12.58
CA ALA A 7 -7.25 19.91 11.17
C ALA A 7 -6.82 18.48 10.76
N ALA A 8 -6.12 17.76 11.66
CA ALA A 8 -5.75 16.36 11.43
C ALA A 8 -6.97 15.42 11.44
N ALA A 9 -7.98 15.69 12.27
CA ALA A 9 -9.22 14.93 12.28
C ALA A 9 -10.07 15.15 11.01
N LEU A 10 -10.10 16.38 10.47
CA LEU A 10 -10.80 16.67 9.21
C LEU A 10 -10.09 16.06 7.99
N ALA A 11 -8.75 16.03 7.97
CA ALA A 11 -7.98 15.41 6.90
C ALA A 11 -8.11 13.87 6.91
N ALA A 12 -8.26 13.24 8.08
CA ALA A 12 -8.54 11.80 8.19
C ALA A 12 -9.94 11.41 7.70
N LEU A 13 -10.93 12.30 7.82
CA LEU A 13 -12.29 12.12 7.29
C LEU A 13 -12.40 12.31 5.78
N LEU A 14 -11.46 13.05 5.15
CA LEU A 14 -11.45 13.29 3.71
C LEU A 14 -10.74 12.18 2.89
N CYS A 15 -10.05 11.25 3.55
CA CYS A 15 -9.41 10.10 2.89
C CYS A 15 -10.29 8.84 2.80
N ALA A 16 -11.48 8.85 3.41
CA ALA A 16 -12.49 7.82 3.18
C ALA A 16 -13.30 8.16 1.92
N GLY A 17 -12.66 8.05 0.75
CA GLY A 17 -13.38 8.15 -0.52
C GLY A 17 -14.56 7.16 -0.53
N PRO A 18 -15.72 7.51 -1.11
CA PRO A 18 -16.86 6.60 -1.17
C PRO A 18 -16.38 5.31 -1.83
N ALA A 19 -16.59 4.18 -1.14
CA ALA A 19 -16.32 2.88 -1.73
C ALA A 19 -17.14 2.79 -3.03
N CYS A 20 -16.47 2.73 -4.18
CA CYS A 20 -17.15 2.48 -5.44
C CYS A 20 -17.96 1.19 -5.28
N ALA A 21 -19.25 1.26 -5.64
CA ALA A 21 -20.15 0.14 -5.62
C ALA A 21 -19.53 -1.03 -6.40
N THR A 22 -19.42 -2.18 -5.76
CA THR A 22 -18.89 -3.41 -6.34
C THR A 22 -20.04 -4.20 -6.96
N SER A 23 -19.83 -4.78 -8.14
CA SER A 23 -20.78 -5.75 -8.70
C SER A 23 -20.47 -7.14 -8.15
N GLN A 24 -21.46 -7.79 -7.54
CA GLN A 24 -21.34 -9.10 -6.92
C GLN A 24 -22.38 -10.07 -7.50
N VAL A 25 -21.92 -11.23 -7.94
CA VAL A 25 -22.75 -12.33 -8.43
C VAL A 25 -22.60 -13.52 -7.49
N PHE A 26 -23.70 -14.08 -7.02
CA PHE A 26 -23.74 -15.24 -6.15
C PHE A 26 -24.41 -16.40 -6.88
N LEU A 27 -23.64 -17.45 -7.14
CA LEU A 27 -24.04 -18.67 -7.83
C LEU A 27 -24.24 -19.80 -6.83
N VAL A 28 -25.46 -20.29 -6.72
CA VAL A 28 -25.85 -21.34 -5.76
C VAL A 28 -26.15 -22.62 -6.54
N GLN A 29 -25.35 -23.66 -6.35
CA GLN A 29 -25.56 -24.91 -7.06
C GLN A 29 -26.85 -25.57 -6.62
N ASN A 30 -27.68 -26.03 -7.56
CA ASN A 30 -28.90 -26.78 -7.26
C ASN A 30 -29.04 -28.07 -8.08
N SER A 31 -27.95 -28.63 -8.59
CA SER A 31 -27.95 -29.94 -9.26
C SER A 31 -28.18 -31.10 -8.30
N GLY A 32 -28.34 -32.32 -8.82
CA GLY A 32 -28.70 -33.52 -8.05
C GLY A 32 -27.77 -33.85 -6.88
N TRP A 33 -26.47 -33.64 -7.06
CA TRP A 33 -25.47 -33.82 -6.00
C TRP A 33 -25.66 -32.90 -4.80
N MET A 34 -26.41 -31.81 -4.97
CA MET A 34 -26.75 -30.89 -3.90
C MET A 34 -28.02 -31.30 -3.14
N GLU A 35 -28.72 -32.37 -3.53
CA GLU A 35 -29.95 -32.84 -2.89
C GLU A 35 -29.94 -32.76 -1.35
N PRO A 36 -28.96 -33.35 -0.63
CA PRO A 36 -28.95 -33.31 0.83
C PRO A 36 -28.85 -31.88 1.40
N PHE A 37 -28.27 -30.93 0.68
CA PHE A 37 -28.19 -29.52 1.13
C PHE A 37 -29.53 -28.79 1.06
N TYR A 38 -30.49 -29.30 0.28
CA TYR A 38 -31.83 -28.72 0.14
C TYR A 38 -32.90 -29.50 0.90
N THR A 39 -32.71 -30.81 1.10
CA THR A 39 -33.72 -31.70 1.70
C THR A 39 -33.49 -31.99 3.18
N ASP A 40 -32.24 -31.95 3.66
CA ASP A 40 -31.93 -32.12 5.08
C ASP A 40 -32.45 -30.91 5.89
N PRO A 41 -33.38 -31.08 6.84
CA PRO A 41 -33.91 -29.98 7.65
C PRO A 41 -32.85 -29.28 8.51
N GLN A 42 -31.71 -29.93 8.78
CA GLN A 42 -30.61 -29.36 9.55
C GLN A 42 -29.60 -28.61 8.68
N SER A 43 -29.73 -28.69 7.35
CA SER A 43 -28.80 -28.05 6.40
C SER A 43 -28.67 -26.56 6.67
N GLN A 44 -27.43 -26.11 6.81
CA GLN A 44 -27.08 -24.69 6.93
C GLN A 44 -26.78 -24.03 5.59
N TYR A 45 -27.08 -24.70 4.46
CA TYR A 45 -26.71 -24.21 3.14
C TYR A 45 -27.33 -22.85 2.78
N LYS A 46 -28.67 -22.74 2.78
CA LYS A 46 -29.36 -21.46 2.50
C LYS A 46 -29.04 -20.38 3.56
N PRO A 47 -29.01 -20.69 4.87
CA PRO A 47 -28.53 -19.75 5.89
C PRO A 47 -27.12 -19.22 5.62
N LEU A 48 -26.17 -20.09 5.24
CA LEU A 48 -24.80 -19.71 4.93
C LEU A 48 -24.73 -18.77 3.72
N VAL A 49 -25.42 -19.11 2.62
CA VAL A 49 -25.46 -18.24 1.42
C VAL A 49 -26.01 -16.86 1.80
N THR A 50 -27.11 -16.83 2.56
CA THR A 50 -27.72 -15.58 3.03
C THR A 50 -26.77 -14.77 3.91
N ALA A 51 -26.11 -15.43 4.87
CA ALA A 51 -25.18 -14.80 5.78
C ALA A 51 -23.97 -14.23 5.05
N LEU A 52 -23.34 -15.01 4.17
CA LEU A 52 -22.16 -14.57 3.43
C LEU A 52 -22.51 -13.44 2.47
N ALA A 53 -23.53 -13.61 1.63
CA ALA A 53 -23.92 -12.62 0.64
C ALA A 53 -24.32 -11.29 1.29
N SER A 54 -25.06 -11.32 2.41
CA SER A 54 -25.40 -10.10 3.15
C SER A 54 -24.22 -9.47 3.90
N ALA A 55 -23.22 -10.25 4.33
CA ALA A 55 -22.04 -9.71 5.00
C ALA A 55 -21.08 -9.00 4.03
N VAL A 56 -20.91 -9.56 2.82
CA VAL A 56 -19.96 -9.04 1.83
C VAL A 56 -20.57 -7.94 0.95
N ALA A 57 -21.88 -7.92 0.77
CA ALA A 57 -22.57 -6.83 0.06
C ALA A 57 -22.53 -5.54 0.88
N GLN A 58 -22.13 -4.44 0.24
CA GLN A 58 -22.11 -3.10 0.83
C GLN A 58 -23.28 -2.25 0.30
N PRO A 59 -23.77 -1.27 1.08
CA PRO A 59 -24.78 -0.35 0.58
C PRO A 59 -24.37 0.27 -0.76
N GLY A 60 -25.17 0.03 -1.78
CA GLY A 60 -24.94 0.52 -3.13
C GLY A 60 -24.34 -0.48 -4.12
N ASP A 61 -23.83 -1.63 -3.66
CA ASP A 61 -23.35 -2.71 -4.52
C ASP A 61 -24.45 -3.21 -5.45
N LEU A 62 -24.09 -3.62 -6.67
CA LEU A 62 -24.99 -4.35 -7.55
C LEU A 62 -24.92 -5.82 -7.19
N LEU A 63 -26.05 -6.45 -6.89
CA LEU A 63 -26.12 -7.83 -6.46
C LEU A 63 -26.98 -8.65 -7.41
N VAL A 64 -26.43 -9.77 -7.87
CA VAL A 64 -27.17 -10.81 -8.60
C VAL A 64 -27.05 -12.11 -7.83
N LEU A 65 -28.17 -12.76 -7.55
CA LEU A 65 -28.22 -14.13 -7.02
C LEU A 65 -28.83 -15.03 -8.09
N ALA A 66 -28.19 -16.15 -8.38
CA ALA A 66 -28.68 -17.13 -9.33
C ALA A 66 -28.46 -18.56 -8.83
N SER A 67 -29.39 -19.45 -9.17
CA SER A 67 -29.18 -20.90 -9.03
C SER A 67 -28.57 -21.46 -10.30
N PHE A 68 -27.70 -22.46 -10.20
CA PHE A 68 -27.10 -23.09 -11.38
C PHE A 68 -26.97 -24.62 -11.27
N ASN A 69 -26.92 -25.24 -12.43
CA ASN A 69 -26.77 -26.67 -12.72
C ASN A 69 -26.29 -26.77 -14.19
N GLN A 70 -26.62 -27.84 -14.92
CA GLN A 70 -26.39 -27.93 -16.36
C GLN A 70 -27.52 -27.25 -17.16
N SER A 71 -27.16 -26.40 -18.12
CA SER A 71 -28.13 -25.85 -19.08
C SER A 71 -28.64 -26.93 -20.05
N LEU A 72 -29.96 -26.99 -20.23
CA LEU A 72 -30.63 -27.91 -21.15
C LEU A 72 -31.70 -27.13 -21.97
N PRO A 73 -32.10 -27.64 -23.16
CA PRO A 73 -33.21 -27.06 -23.90
C PRO A 73 -34.46 -26.93 -23.02
N GLY A 74 -35.00 -25.71 -22.90
CA GLY A 74 -36.15 -25.40 -22.05
C GLY A 74 -35.86 -25.23 -20.55
N ALA A 75 -34.61 -25.40 -20.11
CA ALA A 75 -34.15 -25.16 -18.74
C ALA A 75 -32.77 -24.47 -18.74
N PRO A 76 -32.71 -23.15 -19.02
CA PRO A 76 -31.46 -22.41 -19.06
C PRO A 76 -30.82 -22.32 -17.66
N SER A 77 -29.49 -22.36 -17.62
CA SER A 77 -28.67 -22.25 -16.42
C SER A 77 -27.48 -21.32 -16.67
N PRO A 78 -27.08 -20.45 -15.72
CA PRO A 78 -27.73 -20.13 -14.45
C PRO A 78 -29.10 -19.45 -14.60
N LYS A 79 -29.98 -19.69 -13.63
CA LYS A 79 -31.29 -19.01 -13.51
C LYS A 79 -31.23 -17.92 -12.45
N ALA A 80 -31.48 -16.67 -12.86
CA ALA A 80 -31.54 -15.53 -11.94
C ALA A 80 -32.69 -15.68 -10.94
N LEU A 81 -32.40 -15.41 -9.67
CA LEU A 81 -33.34 -15.44 -8.54
C LEU A 81 -33.60 -14.05 -7.97
N LEU A 82 -32.56 -13.21 -7.95
CA LEU A 82 -32.62 -11.82 -7.49
C LEU A 82 -31.63 -10.99 -8.29
N SER A 83 -32.04 -9.78 -8.65
CA SER A 83 -31.13 -8.72 -9.11
C SER A 83 -31.57 -7.43 -8.45
N SER A 84 -30.72 -6.89 -7.56
CA SER A 84 -31.05 -5.68 -6.81
C SER A 84 -29.78 -4.89 -6.48
N LYS A 85 -29.98 -3.66 -6.01
CA LYS A 85 -28.92 -2.84 -5.42
C LYS A 85 -28.94 -3.07 -3.91
N ALA A 86 -27.80 -3.44 -3.34
CA ALA A 86 -27.70 -3.76 -1.93
C ALA A 86 -28.04 -2.55 -1.05
N GLY A 87 -28.88 -2.78 -0.05
CA GLY A 87 -29.32 -1.83 0.97
C GLY A 87 -29.74 -2.52 2.27
N ALA A 88 -30.56 -1.85 3.09
CA ALA A 88 -30.98 -2.37 4.39
C ALA A 88 -31.80 -3.68 4.30
N SER A 89 -32.54 -3.89 3.21
CA SER A 89 -33.38 -5.07 2.96
C SER A 89 -32.64 -6.27 2.38
N THR A 90 -31.36 -6.13 2.01
CA THR A 90 -30.58 -7.14 1.26
C THR A 90 -30.68 -8.54 1.86
N ARG A 91 -30.54 -8.66 3.18
CA ARG A 91 -30.58 -9.96 3.85
C ARG A 91 -31.95 -10.65 3.71
N ALA A 92 -33.03 -9.89 3.83
CA ALA A 92 -34.40 -10.41 3.71
C ALA A 92 -34.71 -10.79 2.25
N GLU A 93 -34.30 -9.97 1.28
CA GLU A 93 -34.46 -10.26 -0.15
C GLU A 93 -33.74 -11.55 -0.57
N ILE A 94 -32.49 -11.73 -0.14
CA ILE A 94 -31.71 -12.94 -0.42
C ILE A 94 -32.38 -14.16 0.22
N GLY A 95 -32.80 -14.06 1.49
CA GLY A 95 -33.49 -15.14 2.18
C GLY A 95 -34.78 -15.56 1.47
N ALA A 96 -35.59 -14.59 1.04
CA ALA A 96 -36.82 -14.85 0.30
C ALA A 96 -36.55 -15.49 -1.08
N ALA A 97 -35.55 -15.00 -1.82
CA ALA A 97 -35.16 -15.57 -3.11
C ALA A 97 -34.66 -17.02 -2.99
N LEU A 98 -33.96 -17.36 -1.90
CA LEU A 98 -33.45 -18.72 -1.64
C LEU A 98 -34.53 -19.68 -1.13
N ALA A 99 -35.59 -19.19 -0.49
CA ALA A 99 -36.62 -20.03 0.12
C ALA A 99 -37.21 -21.04 -0.88
N GLY A 100 -37.52 -20.57 -2.10
CA GLY A 100 -38.10 -21.39 -3.17
C GLY A 100 -37.11 -22.25 -3.97
N VAL A 101 -35.81 -22.12 -3.74
CA VAL A 101 -34.82 -22.91 -4.48
C VAL A 101 -34.84 -24.36 -4.00
N GLN A 102 -34.98 -25.27 -4.94
CA GLN A 102 -34.96 -26.72 -4.73
C GLN A 102 -33.95 -27.37 -5.66
N THR A 103 -33.65 -28.65 -5.39
CA THR A 103 -32.86 -29.50 -6.28
C THR A 103 -33.53 -29.58 -7.66
N ALA A 104 -32.76 -29.29 -8.71
CA ALA A 104 -33.22 -29.29 -10.08
C ALA A 104 -33.35 -30.71 -10.65
N GLN A 105 -34.36 -30.87 -11.48
CA GLN A 105 -34.62 -32.07 -12.27
C GLN A 105 -34.40 -31.79 -13.75
N LYS A 106 -34.10 -32.83 -14.54
CA LYS A 106 -34.02 -32.73 -16.00
C LYS A 106 -35.42 -32.48 -16.57
N PRO A 107 -35.57 -31.63 -17.60
CA PRO A 107 -36.87 -31.36 -18.21
C PRO A 107 -37.57 -32.66 -18.64
N GLY A 108 -38.84 -32.82 -18.23
CA GLY A 108 -39.65 -34.00 -18.58
C GLY A 108 -39.22 -35.31 -17.90
N SER A 109 -38.39 -35.27 -16.86
CA SER A 109 -37.90 -36.45 -16.14
C SER A 109 -37.88 -36.23 -14.63
N SER A 110 -37.98 -37.30 -13.85
CA SER A 110 -37.70 -37.29 -12.40
C SER A 110 -36.19 -37.37 -12.10
N ALA A 111 -35.35 -37.57 -13.12
CA ALA A 111 -33.91 -37.60 -12.97
C ALA A 111 -33.37 -36.23 -12.53
N LEU A 112 -32.44 -36.24 -11.59
CA LEU A 112 -31.81 -35.02 -11.10
C LEU A 112 -30.89 -34.40 -12.17
N ALA A 113 -30.81 -33.07 -12.18
CA ALA A 113 -29.95 -32.33 -13.10
C ALA A 113 -28.46 -32.54 -12.80
N ASP A 114 -27.61 -32.51 -13.83
CA ASP A 114 -26.16 -32.51 -13.70
C ASP A 114 -25.63 -31.09 -13.38
N THR A 115 -24.32 -30.94 -13.18
CA THR A 115 -23.67 -29.64 -12.90
C THR A 115 -22.74 -29.25 -14.03
N ASP A 116 -22.73 -27.96 -14.39
CA ASP A 116 -21.66 -27.37 -15.21
C ASP A 116 -21.11 -26.11 -14.53
N LEU A 117 -19.97 -26.26 -13.83
CA LEU A 117 -19.32 -25.15 -13.11
C LEU A 117 -18.72 -24.12 -14.08
N GLY A 118 -18.20 -24.59 -15.21
CA GLY A 118 -17.57 -23.75 -16.23
C GLY A 118 -18.58 -22.84 -16.91
N GLU A 119 -19.70 -23.40 -17.34
CA GLU A 119 -20.82 -22.64 -17.90
C GLU A 119 -21.32 -21.58 -16.90
N ALA A 120 -21.53 -21.97 -15.64
CA ALA A 120 -22.06 -21.07 -14.63
C ALA A 120 -21.14 -19.86 -14.36
N VAL A 121 -19.83 -20.09 -14.24
CA VAL A 121 -18.86 -19.01 -14.02
C VAL A 121 -18.71 -18.14 -15.27
N ASN A 122 -18.66 -18.73 -16.47
CA ASN A 122 -18.59 -17.97 -17.72
C ASN A 122 -19.84 -17.09 -17.92
N ALA A 123 -21.04 -17.61 -17.65
CA ALA A 123 -22.28 -16.85 -17.72
C ALA A 123 -22.30 -15.71 -16.68
N ALA A 124 -21.78 -15.93 -15.47
CA ALA A 124 -21.66 -14.86 -14.48
C ALA A 124 -20.73 -13.74 -14.95
N ILE A 125 -19.57 -14.08 -15.54
CA ILE A 125 -18.60 -13.10 -16.05
C ILE A 125 -19.16 -12.33 -17.26
N HIS A 126 -19.68 -13.03 -18.26
CA HIS A 126 -20.05 -12.42 -19.54
C HIS A 126 -21.47 -11.85 -19.57
N THR A 127 -22.39 -12.41 -18.80
CA THR A 127 -23.80 -11.99 -18.80
C THR A 127 -24.12 -11.14 -17.58
N ALA A 128 -23.92 -11.67 -16.36
CA ALA A 128 -24.32 -10.96 -15.14
C ALA A 128 -23.43 -9.74 -14.85
N LEU A 129 -22.11 -9.87 -15.03
CA LEU A 129 -21.17 -8.75 -14.93
C LEU A 129 -21.00 -7.97 -16.24
N ALA A 130 -21.52 -8.48 -17.36
CA ALA A 130 -21.32 -7.91 -18.70
C ALA A 130 -19.83 -7.65 -19.03
N GLY A 131 -18.93 -8.54 -18.59
CA GLY A 131 -17.48 -8.43 -18.75
C GLY A 131 -16.82 -7.34 -17.89
N LYS A 132 -17.56 -6.67 -17.01
CA LYS A 132 -17.02 -5.63 -16.12
C LYS A 132 -16.35 -6.24 -14.88
N PRO A 133 -15.44 -5.49 -14.22
CA PRO A 133 -14.88 -5.93 -12.95
C PRO A 133 -15.94 -6.17 -11.88
N GLY A 134 -15.70 -7.17 -11.03
CA GLY A 134 -16.62 -7.57 -9.97
C GLY A 134 -16.20 -8.85 -9.27
N LEU A 135 -17.07 -9.37 -8.42
CA LEU A 135 -16.85 -10.61 -7.65
C LEU A 135 -17.89 -11.65 -8.03
N VAL A 136 -17.45 -12.88 -8.32
CA VAL A 136 -18.33 -14.04 -8.54
C VAL A 136 -18.10 -15.03 -7.42
N TRP A 137 -19.12 -15.24 -6.60
CA TRP A 137 -19.17 -16.22 -5.53
C TRP A 137 -19.84 -17.50 -6.01
N LEU A 138 -19.28 -18.66 -5.70
CA LEU A 138 -19.79 -19.96 -6.13
C LEU A 138 -19.93 -20.89 -4.93
N PHE A 139 -21.13 -21.41 -4.69
CA PHE A 139 -21.42 -22.34 -3.60
C PHE A 139 -21.73 -23.72 -4.18
N THR A 140 -20.83 -24.68 -3.96
CA THR A 140 -20.82 -25.98 -4.65
C THR A 140 -20.31 -27.08 -3.73
N ASN A 141 -20.69 -28.34 -3.98
CA ASN A 141 -20.02 -29.49 -3.35
C ASN A 141 -18.88 -30.06 -4.20
N ASN A 142 -18.51 -29.35 -5.28
CA ASN A 142 -17.43 -29.67 -6.21
C ASN A 142 -17.60 -31.00 -6.96
N ARG A 143 -18.85 -31.49 -7.11
CA ARG A 143 -19.20 -32.69 -7.88
C ARG A 143 -20.02 -32.35 -9.13
N ASN A 144 -19.62 -32.92 -10.28
CA ASN A 144 -20.16 -32.51 -11.58
C ASN A 144 -21.21 -33.45 -12.22
N SER A 145 -21.20 -34.76 -11.96
CA SER A 145 -22.27 -35.66 -12.45
C SER A 145 -22.47 -36.90 -11.57
N PRO A 146 -23.71 -37.39 -11.33
CA PRO A 146 -23.98 -38.58 -10.52
C PRO A 146 -23.32 -39.89 -10.96
N ASN A 147 -22.69 -39.97 -12.14
CA ASN A 147 -22.08 -41.20 -12.64
C ASN A 147 -20.70 -41.01 -13.30
N ASN A 148 -20.05 -39.85 -13.10
CA ASN A 148 -18.67 -39.53 -13.52
C ASN A 148 -18.23 -40.13 -14.88
N ASP A 149 -18.91 -39.77 -15.97
CA ASP A 149 -18.49 -40.14 -17.32
C ASP A 149 -17.26 -39.32 -17.80
N GLN A 150 -16.62 -39.76 -18.89
CA GLN A 150 -15.43 -39.07 -19.43
C GLN A 150 -15.69 -37.61 -19.84
N ALA A 151 -16.93 -37.27 -20.22
CA ALA A 151 -17.31 -35.90 -20.55
C ALA A 151 -17.27 -35.00 -19.31
N THR A 152 -17.62 -35.53 -18.14
CA THR A 152 -17.54 -34.84 -16.86
C THR A 152 -16.10 -34.56 -16.46
N ALA A 153 -15.18 -35.53 -16.59
CA ALA A 153 -13.76 -35.31 -16.33
C ALA A 153 -13.16 -34.21 -17.23
N ARG A 154 -13.62 -34.09 -18.48
CA ARG A 154 -13.21 -33.02 -19.39
C ARG A 154 -13.71 -31.65 -18.93
N ARG A 155 -15.00 -31.51 -18.61
CA ARG A 155 -15.59 -30.26 -18.09
C ARG A 155 -14.92 -29.79 -16.80
N ASN A 156 -14.54 -30.73 -15.91
CA ASN A 156 -13.77 -30.39 -14.71
C ASN A 156 -12.44 -29.73 -15.06
N ARG A 157 -11.68 -30.32 -16.00
CA ARG A 157 -10.40 -29.75 -16.45
C ARG A 157 -10.58 -28.38 -17.10
N GLU A 158 -11.58 -28.21 -17.96
CA GLU A 158 -11.87 -26.93 -18.62
C GLU A 158 -12.20 -25.82 -17.60
N PHE A 159 -12.97 -26.15 -16.55
CA PHE A 159 -13.22 -25.23 -15.44
C PHE A 159 -11.93 -24.87 -14.67
N TYR A 160 -11.06 -25.83 -14.43
CA TYR A 160 -9.79 -25.57 -13.73
C TYR A 160 -8.79 -24.79 -14.57
N GLU A 161 -8.75 -25.05 -15.88
CA GLU A 161 -7.99 -24.25 -16.85
C GLU A 161 -8.49 -22.81 -16.85
N LEU A 162 -9.81 -22.58 -16.90
CA LEU A 162 -10.40 -21.23 -16.84
C LEU A 162 -9.89 -20.43 -15.62
N ILE A 163 -9.73 -21.08 -14.47
CA ILE A 163 -9.28 -20.41 -13.24
C ILE A 163 -7.79 -20.09 -13.28
N HIS A 164 -6.96 -21.01 -13.79
CA HIS A 164 -5.50 -20.84 -13.82
C HIS A 164 -5.04 -19.98 -14.99
N SER A 165 -5.49 -20.29 -16.21
CA SER A 165 -5.05 -19.66 -17.47
C SER A 165 -5.98 -18.56 -17.97
N GLY A 166 -7.23 -18.49 -17.49
CA GLY A 166 -8.17 -17.45 -17.88
C GLY A 166 -7.71 -16.05 -17.47
N GLY A 167 -7.66 -15.13 -18.44
CA GLY A 167 -7.22 -13.75 -18.23
C GLY A 167 -8.22 -12.88 -17.44
N ALA A 168 -9.49 -13.26 -17.40
CA ALA A 168 -10.53 -12.46 -16.73
C ALA A 168 -10.46 -12.56 -15.20
N ILE A 169 -10.11 -13.73 -14.65
CA ILE A 169 -10.02 -13.97 -13.21
C ILE A 169 -8.63 -13.55 -12.76
N THR A 170 -8.51 -12.41 -12.08
CA THR A 170 -7.22 -11.90 -11.57
C THR A 170 -6.85 -12.56 -10.24
N LYS A 171 -7.85 -12.85 -9.40
CA LYS A 171 -7.65 -13.45 -8.07
C LYS A 171 -8.74 -14.47 -7.78
N ALA A 172 -8.38 -15.59 -7.16
CA ALA A 172 -9.32 -16.67 -6.85
C ALA A 172 -8.98 -17.29 -5.49
N LEU A 173 -10.00 -17.44 -4.63
CA LEU A 173 -9.91 -18.07 -3.32
C LEU A 173 -11.00 -19.14 -3.18
N ALA A 174 -10.71 -20.15 -2.36
CA ALA A 174 -11.63 -21.23 -2.01
C ALA A 174 -11.73 -21.40 -0.49
N PHE A 175 -12.92 -21.72 0.00
CA PHE A 175 -13.23 -21.96 1.40
C PHE A 175 -13.85 -23.35 1.54
N PRO A 176 -13.07 -24.36 1.94
CA PRO A 176 -13.60 -25.70 2.21
C PRO A 176 -14.23 -25.75 3.59
N LEU A 177 -15.56 -25.85 3.64
CA LEU A 177 -16.36 -25.79 4.85
C LEU A 177 -16.87 -27.18 5.24
N LYS A 178 -16.91 -27.46 6.55
CA LYS A 178 -17.58 -28.65 7.08
C LYS A 178 -19.08 -28.39 7.12
N MET A 179 -19.85 -29.21 6.40
CA MET A 179 -21.31 -29.12 6.35
C MET A 179 -21.87 -30.53 6.14
N PRO A 180 -21.92 -31.36 7.19
CA PRO A 180 -22.49 -32.69 7.09
C PRO A 180 -24.00 -32.57 6.85
N VAL A 181 -24.47 -33.21 5.78
CA VAL A 181 -25.88 -33.26 5.40
C VAL A 181 -26.23 -34.65 4.87
N LYS A 182 -27.47 -35.08 5.09
CA LYS A 182 -27.97 -36.37 4.64
C LYS A 182 -29.37 -36.23 4.03
N GLY A 183 -29.46 -36.58 2.76
CA GLY A 183 -30.69 -36.60 1.98
C GLY A 183 -31.18 -38.01 1.74
N THR A 184 -32.14 -38.14 0.82
CA THR A 184 -32.71 -39.45 0.46
C THR A 184 -31.76 -40.24 -0.43
N HIS A 185 -31.06 -39.56 -1.34
CA HIS A 185 -30.22 -40.20 -2.35
C HIS A 185 -28.74 -40.04 -2.09
N TYR A 186 -28.34 -38.92 -1.49
CA TYR A 186 -26.93 -38.60 -1.27
C TYR A 186 -26.66 -38.11 0.15
N SER A 187 -25.38 -38.14 0.52
CA SER A 187 -24.86 -37.46 1.69
C SER A 187 -23.60 -36.68 1.30
N ALA A 188 -23.29 -35.65 2.06
CA ALA A 188 -22.07 -34.87 1.91
C ALA A 188 -21.54 -34.46 3.28
N SER A 189 -20.22 -34.36 3.41
CA SER A 189 -19.55 -33.92 4.64
C SER A 189 -19.10 -32.46 4.58
N GLY A 190 -18.97 -31.91 3.38
CA GLY A 190 -18.40 -30.60 3.14
C GLY A 190 -19.03 -29.85 1.98
N LEU A 191 -18.86 -28.53 2.03
CA LEU A 191 -19.25 -27.58 1.00
C LEU A 191 -18.00 -26.78 0.60
N MET A 192 -17.88 -26.44 -0.67
CA MET A 192 -16.87 -25.53 -1.15
C MET A 192 -17.50 -24.19 -1.53
N VAL A 193 -16.92 -23.10 -1.03
CA VAL A 193 -17.27 -21.75 -1.46
C VAL A 193 -16.08 -21.16 -2.20
N TYR A 194 -16.27 -20.72 -3.44
CA TYR A 194 -15.25 -19.99 -4.18
C TYR A 194 -15.60 -18.52 -4.30
N VAL A 195 -14.58 -17.68 -4.44
CA VAL A 195 -14.72 -16.30 -4.91
C VAL A 195 -13.71 -16.02 -6.00
N PHE A 196 -14.20 -15.54 -7.13
CA PHE A 196 -13.42 -15.14 -8.29
C PHE A 196 -13.51 -13.62 -8.45
N ALA A 197 -12.37 -12.96 -8.36
CA ALA A 197 -12.25 -11.53 -8.58
C ALA A 197 -11.93 -11.26 -10.04
N ILE A 198 -12.85 -10.58 -10.72
CA ILE A 198 -12.78 -10.30 -12.15
C ILE A 198 -12.10 -8.95 -12.37
N GLY A 199 -11.00 -8.98 -13.11
CA GLY A 199 -10.13 -7.82 -13.34
C GLY A 199 -9.43 -7.27 -12.09
N GLU A 200 -8.51 -6.33 -12.31
CA GLU A 200 -7.71 -5.70 -11.25
C GLU A 200 -8.57 -4.98 -10.20
N GLN A 201 -9.67 -4.34 -10.63
CA GLN A 201 -10.58 -3.70 -9.69
C GLN A 201 -11.28 -4.73 -8.80
N GLY A 202 -11.76 -5.85 -9.35
CA GLY A 202 -12.34 -6.93 -8.55
C GLY A 202 -11.34 -7.52 -7.56
N ALA A 203 -10.06 -7.66 -7.95
CA ALA A 203 -9.00 -8.11 -7.03
C ALA A 203 -8.81 -7.13 -5.85
N ARG A 204 -8.76 -5.83 -6.12
CA ARG A 204 -8.71 -4.79 -5.08
C ARG A 204 -9.94 -4.80 -4.18
N ASP A 205 -11.12 -5.04 -4.74
CA ASP A 205 -12.38 -5.11 -3.99
C ASP A 205 -12.39 -6.32 -3.05
N LEU A 206 -11.91 -7.47 -3.54
CA LEU A 206 -11.74 -8.67 -2.72
C LEU A 206 -10.72 -8.45 -1.60
N ASP A 207 -9.61 -7.77 -1.86
CA ASP A 207 -8.61 -7.43 -0.84
C ASP A 207 -9.20 -6.54 0.26
N ARG A 208 -9.99 -5.53 -0.11
CA ARG A 208 -10.70 -4.68 0.85
C ARG A 208 -11.70 -5.50 1.68
N LEU A 209 -12.43 -6.43 1.06
CA LEU A 209 -13.36 -7.31 1.79
C LEU A 209 -12.65 -8.22 2.79
N LEU A 210 -11.52 -8.83 2.40
CA LEU A 210 -10.70 -9.65 3.30
C LEU A 210 -10.17 -8.81 4.48
N ALA A 211 -9.60 -7.64 4.20
CA ALA A 211 -9.06 -6.75 5.21
C ALA A 211 -10.13 -6.21 6.18
N SER A 212 -11.37 -6.06 5.71
CA SER A 212 -12.50 -5.61 6.54
C SER A 212 -12.97 -6.64 7.57
N GLY A 213 -12.56 -7.90 7.45
CA GLY A 213 -13.03 -8.99 8.32
C GLY A 213 -14.48 -9.43 8.08
N ARG A 214 -15.20 -8.87 7.10
CA ARG A 214 -16.60 -9.23 6.79
C ARG A 214 -16.78 -10.70 6.41
N ILE A 215 -15.87 -11.23 5.59
CA ILE A 215 -15.86 -12.64 5.23
C ILE A 215 -15.57 -13.48 6.48
N ALA A 216 -14.57 -13.08 7.28
CA ALA A 216 -14.17 -13.77 8.51
C ALA A 216 -15.28 -13.78 9.58
N GLY A 217 -16.22 -12.84 9.54
CA GLY A 217 -17.41 -12.82 10.39
C GLY A 217 -18.43 -13.91 10.06
N VAL A 218 -18.31 -14.60 8.93
CA VAL A 218 -19.19 -15.69 8.51
C VAL A 218 -18.42 -17.00 8.30
N ILE A 219 -17.30 -16.94 7.60
CA ILE A 219 -16.42 -18.07 7.32
C ILE A 219 -15.15 -17.91 8.15
N THR A 220 -14.96 -18.79 9.13
CA THR A 220 -13.80 -18.74 10.04
C THR A 220 -12.58 -19.48 9.48
N GLU A 221 -12.82 -20.30 8.47
CA GLU A 221 -11.84 -21.12 7.78
C GLU A 221 -10.88 -20.25 6.96
N PRO A 222 -9.57 -20.55 6.99
CA PRO A 222 -8.61 -19.82 6.18
C PRO A 222 -8.89 -20.02 4.68
N PRO A 223 -8.88 -18.95 3.87
CA PRO A 223 -9.05 -19.05 2.42
C PRO A 223 -7.88 -19.78 1.78
N ALA A 224 -8.15 -20.88 1.08
CA ALA A 224 -7.20 -21.53 0.19
C ALA A 224 -7.02 -20.67 -1.07
N ARG A 225 -5.79 -20.20 -1.28
CA ARG A 225 -5.42 -19.41 -2.45
C ARG A 225 -5.38 -20.32 -3.68
N LEU A 226 -5.99 -19.89 -4.78
CA LEU A 226 -5.88 -20.53 -6.08
C LEU A 226 -5.08 -19.66 -7.05
N LYS A 227 -5.30 -18.34 -6.99
CA LYS A 227 -4.63 -17.34 -7.84
C LYS A 227 -4.56 -15.99 -7.13
N PRO A 228 -3.51 -15.17 -7.33
CA PRO A 228 -2.26 -15.48 -8.01
C PRO A 228 -1.30 -16.30 -7.14
N LEU A 229 -0.49 -17.16 -7.76
CA LEU A 229 0.56 -17.93 -7.07
C LEU A 229 1.96 -17.31 -7.25
N ASP A 230 2.07 -16.26 -8.07
CA ASP A 230 3.32 -15.60 -8.48
C ASP A 230 3.62 -14.30 -7.70
N ARG A 231 2.88 -14.01 -6.63
CA ARG A 231 3.09 -12.80 -5.81
C ARG A 231 2.61 -13.00 -4.40
N ASP A 232 3.11 -12.18 -3.48
CA ASP A 232 2.74 -12.18 -2.06
C ASP A 232 2.81 -13.60 -1.47
N THR A 233 3.87 -14.32 -1.81
CA THR A 233 4.02 -15.72 -1.42
C THR A 233 4.54 -15.86 0.00
N VAL A 234 5.39 -14.92 0.40
CA VAL A 234 6.00 -14.86 1.71
C VAL A 234 5.86 -13.46 2.31
N ARG A 235 6.00 -13.38 3.62
CA ARG A 235 6.04 -12.12 4.37
C ARG A 235 7.33 -12.08 5.18
N LEU A 236 8.03 -10.95 5.11
CA LEU A 236 9.17 -10.67 5.97
C LEU A 236 8.68 -10.01 7.26
N VAL A 237 8.94 -10.66 8.39
CA VAL A 237 8.59 -10.14 9.71
C VAL A 237 9.89 -9.82 10.46
N PRO A 238 10.24 -8.54 10.69
CA PRO A 238 11.44 -8.19 11.42
C PRO A 238 11.41 -8.72 12.86
N ARG A 239 12.52 -9.31 13.32
CA ARG A 239 12.68 -9.86 14.69
C ARG A 239 13.65 -9.05 15.52
N ARG A 240 14.79 -8.71 14.92
CA ARG A 240 15.85 -7.94 15.56
C ARG A 240 16.61 -7.19 14.49
N VAL A 241 16.99 -5.97 14.81
CA VAL A 241 17.95 -5.22 14.02
C VAL A 241 19.12 -4.92 14.93
N SER A 242 20.34 -5.16 14.44
CA SER A 242 21.53 -4.72 15.15
C SER A 242 21.90 -3.34 14.62
N ASP A 243 21.93 -2.37 15.53
CA ASP A 243 22.29 -1.00 15.21
C ASP A 243 23.73 -0.93 14.66
N ALA A 244 23.92 -0.01 13.73
CA ALA A 244 25.24 0.37 13.24
C ALA A 244 25.63 1.70 13.89
N PRO A 245 26.94 2.02 14.01
CA PRO A 245 27.36 3.33 14.47
C PRO A 245 26.67 4.45 13.66
N GLY A 246 25.91 5.31 14.35
CA GLY A 246 25.15 6.41 13.76
C GLY A 246 23.82 6.02 13.11
N VAL A 247 23.31 4.79 13.30
CA VAL A 247 21.97 4.38 12.85
C VAL A 247 21.24 3.56 13.90
N ALA A 248 20.08 4.05 14.32
CA ALA A 248 19.15 3.33 15.17
C ALA A 248 17.99 2.77 14.34
N PHE A 249 17.64 1.50 14.57
CA PHE A 249 16.49 0.89 13.89
C PHE A 249 15.32 0.69 14.84
N SER A 250 14.11 0.94 14.34
CA SER A 250 12.87 0.71 15.07
C SER A 250 11.79 0.11 14.16
N MET A 251 10.76 -0.50 14.78
CA MET A 251 9.62 -1.07 14.06
C MET A 251 8.40 -0.16 14.22
N GLY A 252 7.81 0.22 13.10
CA GLY A 252 6.52 0.91 13.05
C GLY A 252 5.33 -0.07 13.03
N PRO A 253 4.10 0.46 13.10
CA PRO A 253 2.88 -0.33 12.89
C PRO A 253 2.91 -1.06 11.55
N GLY A 254 2.37 -2.28 11.50
CA GLY A 254 2.31 -3.08 10.27
C GLY A 254 3.64 -3.67 9.80
N GLY A 255 4.68 -3.69 10.66
CA GLY A 255 5.98 -4.27 10.33
C GLY A 255 6.90 -3.36 9.50
N MET A 256 6.55 -2.08 9.35
CA MET A 256 7.38 -1.10 8.65
C MET A 256 8.71 -0.91 9.39
N LEU A 257 9.83 -1.09 8.68
CA LEU A 257 11.15 -0.85 9.25
C LEU A 257 11.48 0.65 9.18
N ARG A 258 11.84 1.23 10.33
CA ARG A 258 12.32 2.61 10.43
C ARG A 258 13.81 2.61 10.73
N ALA A 259 14.55 3.41 9.99
CA ALA A 259 15.97 3.62 10.20
C ALA A 259 16.21 5.10 10.50
N ASP A 260 16.56 5.43 11.73
CA ASP A 260 16.94 6.77 12.17
C ASP A 260 18.45 6.93 12.02
N VAL A 261 18.87 7.75 11.06
CA VAL A 261 20.26 7.93 10.64
C VAL A 261 20.78 9.28 11.11
N GLU A 262 21.93 9.28 11.77
CA GLU A 262 22.67 10.49 12.11
C GLU A 262 23.27 11.13 10.86
N SER A 263 23.26 12.46 10.82
CA SER A 263 23.65 13.23 9.63
C SER A 263 25.14 13.14 9.25
N ASP A 264 25.98 12.52 10.07
CA ASP A 264 27.42 12.27 9.87
C ASP A 264 27.78 10.77 9.76
N ALA A 265 26.79 9.88 9.72
CA ALA A 265 27.02 8.45 9.52
C ALA A 265 27.69 8.19 8.15
N ARG A 266 28.89 7.60 8.15
CA ARG A 266 29.70 7.42 6.93
C ARG A 266 29.49 6.07 6.23
N THR A 267 29.21 4.99 6.96
CA THR A 267 29.05 3.63 6.40
C THR A 267 28.16 2.71 7.27
N PRO A 268 26.85 2.95 7.40
CA PRO A 268 26.00 2.03 8.14
C PRO A 268 25.52 0.88 7.26
N ALA A 269 26.05 -0.30 7.55
CA ALA A 269 25.45 -1.57 7.17
C ALA A 269 24.51 -2.03 8.28
N ALA A 270 23.27 -2.37 7.93
CA ALA A 270 22.28 -2.88 8.86
C ALA A 270 22.29 -4.40 8.84
N ASN A 271 22.53 -5.04 9.99
CA ASN A 271 22.28 -6.47 10.14
C ASN A 271 20.86 -6.67 10.64
N ILE A 272 20.01 -7.24 9.80
CA ILE A 272 18.60 -7.43 10.11
C ILE A 272 18.30 -8.94 10.18
N VAL A 273 17.67 -9.35 11.27
CA VAL A 273 17.15 -10.70 11.46
C VAL A 273 15.64 -10.66 11.27
N TRP A 274 15.15 -11.47 10.35
CA TRP A 274 13.77 -11.60 9.94
C TRP A 274 13.25 -13.00 10.25
N ASN A 275 11.93 -13.11 10.31
CA ASN A 275 11.21 -14.33 10.07
C ASN A 275 10.61 -14.26 8.66
N LEU A 276 11.01 -15.18 7.79
CA LEU A 276 10.39 -15.42 6.51
C LEU A 276 9.17 -16.32 6.71
N GLU A 277 7.97 -15.76 6.58
CA GLU A 277 6.72 -16.50 6.76
C GLU A 277 6.12 -16.91 5.42
N ASN A 278 5.72 -18.17 5.25
CA ASN A 278 4.94 -18.58 4.09
C ASN A 278 3.46 -18.19 4.28
N THR A 279 2.95 -17.33 3.41
CA THR A 279 1.56 -16.83 3.45
C THR A 279 0.63 -17.52 2.45
N MET A 280 1.15 -18.50 1.70
CA MET A 280 0.40 -19.24 0.70
C MET A 280 -0.30 -20.45 1.30
N TYR A 281 -1.39 -20.23 2.04
CA TYR A 281 -2.30 -21.34 2.32
C TYR A 281 -3.02 -21.75 1.02
N PRO A 282 -3.05 -23.04 0.63
CA PRO A 282 -2.65 -24.24 1.39
C PRO A 282 -1.27 -24.85 1.02
N TYR A 283 -0.42 -24.13 0.30
CA TYR A 283 0.82 -24.61 -0.30
C TYR A 283 2.05 -24.55 0.61
N THR A 284 2.73 -25.68 0.74
CA THR A 284 4.11 -25.71 1.23
C THR A 284 5.06 -25.27 0.12
N ILE A 285 5.97 -24.35 0.44
CA ILE A 285 7.11 -24.03 -0.42
C ILE A 285 8.14 -25.15 -0.20
N VAL A 286 8.17 -26.12 -1.10
CA VAL A 286 9.07 -27.27 -1.02
C VAL A 286 10.51 -26.80 -1.19
N SER A 287 10.72 -25.95 -2.18
CA SER A 287 12.00 -25.31 -2.45
C SER A 287 11.78 -23.99 -3.20
N ALA A 288 12.58 -22.98 -2.90
CA ALA A 288 12.76 -21.81 -3.76
C ALA A 288 14.14 -21.18 -3.52
N ARG A 289 14.66 -20.48 -4.51
CA ARG A 289 15.83 -19.59 -4.35
C ARG A 289 15.36 -18.21 -3.94
N ILE A 290 16.00 -17.60 -2.96
CA ILE A 290 15.64 -16.28 -2.44
C ILE A 290 16.72 -15.26 -2.76
N GLY A 291 16.28 -14.09 -3.20
CA GLY A 291 17.11 -12.91 -3.42
C GLY A 291 16.40 -11.69 -2.87
N ALA A 292 17.16 -10.69 -2.43
CA ALA A 292 16.60 -9.46 -1.87
C ALA A 292 17.31 -8.23 -2.43
N ARG A 293 16.54 -7.16 -2.61
CA ARG A 293 17.04 -5.84 -3.00
C ARG A 293 16.31 -4.74 -2.25
N SER A 294 16.98 -3.63 -1.99
CA SER A 294 16.40 -2.41 -1.47
C SER A 294 16.26 -1.36 -2.56
N VAL A 295 15.10 -0.74 -2.62
CA VAL A 295 14.84 0.46 -3.43
C VAL A 295 14.68 1.63 -2.48
N LEU A 296 15.75 2.44 -2.34
CA LEU A 296 15.82 3.59 -1.44
C LEU A 296 16.25 4.83 -2.24
N ALA A 297 15.49 5.93 -2.15
CA ALA A 297 15.78 7.18 -2.87
C ALA A 297 16.06 6.96 -4.38
N ALA A 298 15.25 6.13 -5.04
CA ALA A 298 15.39 5.71 -6.44
C ALA A 298 16.66 4.92 -6.79
N GLN A 299 17.42 4.44 -5.80
CA GLN A 299 18.51 3.48 -6.02
C GLN A 299 18.06 2.07 -5.74
N ASP A 300 18.44 1.16 -6.63
CA ASP A 300 18.34 -0.28 -6.44
C ASP A 300 19.69 -0.82 -5.94
N ARG A 301 19.69 -1.48 -4.77
CA ARG A 301 20.88 -2.13 -4.20
C ARG A 301 20.57 -3.56 -3.77
N PRO A 302 21.45 -4.53 -4.04
CA PRO A 302 21.27 -5.88 -3.54
C PRO A 302 21.40 -5.92 -2.02
N ILE A 303 20.62 -6.79 -1.39
CA ILE A 303 20.72 -7.12 0.04
C ILE A 303 21.37 -8.50 0.14
N ALA A 304 22.46 -8.59 0.89
CA ALA A 304 23.13 -9.87 1.10
C ALA A 304 22.32 -10.69 2.11
N LEU A 305 21.80 -11.84 1.68
CA LEU A 305 21.09 -12.78 2.54
C LEU A 305 22.07 -13.82 3.09
N ALA A 306 21.86 -14.26 4.33
CA ALA A 306 22.67 -15.33 4.95
C ALA A 306 22.35 -16.72 4.36
N SER A 307 21.16 -16.88 3.78
CA SER A 307 20.75 -18.03 2.99
C SER A 307 20.14 -17.54 1.68
N ASP A 308 20.41 -18.25 0.59
CA ASP A 308 19.85 -18.01 -0.74
C ASP A 308 18.76 -19.01 -1.11
N SER A 309 18.33 -19.84 -0.15
CA SER A 309 17.28 -20.84 -0.36
C SER A 309 16.35 -20.98 0.84
N VAL A 310 15.13 -21.41 0.53
CA VAL A 310 14.08 -21.79 1.49
C VAL A 310 13.65 -23.22 1.15
N SER A 311 13.43 -24.04 2.16
CA SER A 311 13.02 -25.44 1.97
C SER A 311 11.95 -25.87 2.97
N ALA A 312 11.00 -26.69 2.50
CA ALA A 312 9.91 -27.26 3.30
C ALA A 312 9.14 -26.26 4.18
N LEU A 313 8.98 -25.01 3.73
CA LEU A 313 8.31 -23.96 4.49
C LEU A 313 6.79 -24.11 4.36
N ALA A 314 6.16 -24.72 5.36
CA ALA A 314 4.71 -24.96 5.39
C ALA A 314 3.90 -23.65 5.56
N PRO A 315 2.62 -23.61 5.14
CA PRO A 315 1.77 -22.43 5.30
C PRO A 315 1.71 -21.95 6.76
N GLY A 316 1.87 -20.64 6.97
CA GLY A 316 1.87 -19.98 8.28
C GLY A 316 3.09 -20.29 9.15
N LYS A 317 4.06 -21.07 8.66
CA LYS A 317 5.33 -21.29 9.36
C LYS A 317 6.35 -20.22 8.97
N THR A 318 7.31 -20.02 9.86
CA THR A 318 8.38 -19.02 9.72
C THR A 318 9.74 -19.69 9.73
N GLU A 319 10.64 -19.23 8.88
CA GLU A 319 12.06 -19.58 8.87
C GLU A 319 12.90 -18.34 9.21
N PRO A 320 13.91 -18.44 10.11
CA PRO A 320 14.78 -17.31 10.40
C PRO A 320 15.64 -16.97 9.18
N LEU A 321 15.70 -15.70 8.81
CA LEU A 321 16.53 -15.18 7.72
C LEU A 321 17.33 -14.00 8.23
N SER A 322 18.64 -14.03 8.07
CA SER A 322 19.51 -12.88 8.36
C SER A 322 19.90 -12.18 7.07
N SER A 323 20.02 -10.86 7.10
CA SER A 323 20.44 -10.08 5.95
C SER A 323 21.33 -8.90 6.33
N VAL A 324 22.21 -8.51 5.43
CA VAL A 324 23.02 -7.29 5.52
C VAL A 324 22.56 -6.31 4.44
N MET A 325 22.07 -5.14 4.87
CA MET A 325 21.60 -4.08 3.97
C MET A 325 22.50 -2.86 4.07
N GLN A 326 22.92 -2.33 2.93
CA GLN A 326 23.67 -1.07 2.86
C GLN A 326 22.71 0.11 2.74
N LEU A 327 22.80 1.07 3.67
CA LEU A 327 22.02 2.30 3.58
C LEU A 327 22.69 3.30 2.63
N PRO A 328 21.94 4.07 1.82
CA PRO A 328 22.49 5.03 0.86
C PRO A 328 22.94 6.34 1.56
N VAL A 329 23.78 6.25 2.59
CA VAL A 329 24.16 7.43 3.40
C VAL A 329 24.99 8.46 2.66
N ALA A 330 25.74 8.04 1.64
CA ALA A 330 26.58 8.94 0.83
C ALA A 330 25.77 9.99 0.05
N GLN A 331 24.45 9.82 -0.06
CA GLN A 331 23.55 10.73 -0.78
C GLN A 331 22.56 11.43 0.14
N LEU A 332 22.74 11.32 1.45
CA LEU A 332 21.96 12.14 2.36
C LEU A 332 22.23 13.61 2.08
N PRO A 333 21.18 14.45 2.06
CA PRO A 333 21.36 15.89 1.89
C PRO A 333 22.41 16.40 2.89
N SER A 334 23.34 17.23 2.41
CA SER A 334 24.33 17.87 3.28
C SER A 334 23.63 18.62 4.42
N LYS A 335 24.28 18.74 5.58
CA LYS A 335 23.76 19.53 6.73
C LYS A 335 23.53 21.01 6.35
N TRP A 336 24.10 21.48 5.24
CA TRP A 336 23.94 22.83 4.69
C TRP A 336 22.97 22.91 3.49
N SER A 337 22.35 21.80 3.10
CA SER A 337 21.38 21.78 2.02
C SER A 337 20.08 22.49 2.40
N ALA A 338 19.35 23.00 1.40
CA ALA A 338 18.05 23.61 1.62
C ALA A 338 17.06 22.63 2.30
N GLN A 339 17.12 21.33 1.96
CA GLN A 339 16.32 20.28 2.57
C GLN A 339 16.67 20.09 4.06
N ALA A 340 17.95 20.12 4.42
CA ALA A 340 18.41 20.01 5.81
C ALA A 340 18.02 21.23 6.66
N ILE A 341 18.11 22.44 6.08
CA ILE A 341 17.70 23.68 6.77
C ILE A 341 16.18 23.72 6.93
N ALA A 342 15.42 23.34 5.91
CA ALA A 342 13.96 23.29 5.97
C ALA A 342 13.44 22.24 6.97
N SER A 343 14.20 21.15 7.16
CA SER A 343 13.91 20.11 8.14
C SER A 343 14.60 20.33 9.48
N ALA A 344 15.28 21.47 9.71
CA ALA A 344 16.01 21.74 10.95
C ALA A 344 15.07 21.67 12.17
N GLY A 345 15.39 20.79 13.13
CA GLY A 345 14.51 20.50 14.27
C GLY A 345 13.43 19.43 14.01
N SER A 346 13.44 18.79 12.83
CA SER A 346 12.58 17.68 12.43
C SER A 346 13.39 16.61 11.67
N ALA A 347 12.73 15.54 11.21
CA ALA A 347 13.37 14.49 10.43
C ALA A 347 13.08 14.64 8.94
N TYR A 348 14.11 14.54 8.10
CA TYR A 348 13.93 14.32 6.67
C TYR A 348 13.59 12.85 6.42
N VAL A 349 12.45 12.59 5.77
CA VAL A 349 11.92 11.24 5.56
C VAL A 349 12.12 10.81 4.12
N MET A 350 12.78 9.67 3.92
CA MET A 350 12.93 9.00 2.63
C MET A 350 12.11 7.71 2.62
N PRO A 351 11.07 7.60 1.78
CA PRO A 351 10.37 6.35 1.60
C PRO A 351 11.23 5.38 0.77
N GLY A 352 11.08 4.10 1.05
CA GLY A 352 11.65 3.03 0.24
C GLY A 352 10.95 1.70 0.47
N ARG A 353 11.51 0.66 -0.13
CA ARG A 353 11.00 -0.71 -0.03
C ARG A 353 12.13 -1.73 -0.13
N ILE A 354 11.94 -2.85 0.54
CA ILE A 354 12.68 -4.09 0.27
C ILE A 354 11.80 -4.96 -0.61
N GLU A 355 12.39 -5.49 -1.67
CA GLU A 355 11.77 -6.49 -2.53
C GLU A 355 12.52 -7.81 -2.32
N LEU A 356 11.79 -8.82 -1.89
CA LEU A 356 12.25 -10.19 -1.81
C LEU A 356 11.70 -10.96 -3.01
N SER A 357 12.58 -11.55 -3.80
CA SER A 357 12.24 -12.40 -4.94
C SER A 357 12.45 -13.86 -4.59
N LEU A 358 11.48 -14.71 -4.94
CA LEU A 358 11.61 -16.16 -4.91
C LEU A 358 11.66 -16.64 -6.36
N ALA A 359 12.70 -17.37 -6.73
CA ALA A 359 12.85 -17.98 -8.05
C ALA A 359 12.82 -19.51 -7.95
N ASP A 360 12.56 -20.17 -9.07
CA ASP A 360 12.53 -21.64 -9.16
C ASP A 360 11.61 -22.30 -8.11
N GLN A 361 10.47 -21.65 -7.83
CA GLN A 361 9.58 -22.06 -6.76
C GLN A 361 8.86 -23.37 -7.11
N ARG A 362 8.98 -24.34 -6.20
CA ARG A 362 8.21 -25.58 -6.21
C ARG A 362 7.21 -25.58 -5.06
N LEU A 363 5.93 -25.67 -5.41
CA LEU A 363 4.82 -25.72 -4.47
C LEU A 363 4.21 -27.10 -4.44
N GLU A 364 3.79 -27.52 -3.24
CA GLU A 364 2.97 -28.71 -3.06
C GLU A 364 1.89 -28.45 -2.02
N LEU A 365 0.75 -29.12 -2.15
CA LEU A 365 -0.29 -29.04 -1.13
C LEU A 365 0.22 -29.55 0.21
N SER A 366 0.04 -28.76 1.27
CA SER A 366 0.41 -29.15 2.63
C SER A 366 -0.34 -30.41 3.07
N GLN A 367 0.33 -31.26 3.85
CA GLN A 367 -0.26 -32.50 4.37
C GLN A 367 -1.55 -32.24 5.17
N ALA A 368 -1.55 -31.19 5.99
CA ALA A 368 -2.72 -30.78 6.77
C ALA A 368 -3.92 -30.44 5.87
N PHE A 369 -3.69 -29.77 4.74
CA PHE A 369 -4.76 -29.48 3.78
C PHE A 369 -5.27 -30.74 3.09
N ARG A 370 -4.39 -31.65 2.67
CA ARG A 370 -4.79 -32.93 2.06
C ARG A 370 -5.67 -33.75 3.01
N GLN A 371 -5.26 -33.88 4.27
CA GLN A 371 -6.05 -34.57 5.31
C GLN A 371 -7.41 -33.91 5.54
N ARG A 372 -7.45 -32.58 5.54
CA ARG A 372 -8.70 -31.83 5.67
C ARG A 372 -9.63 -32.08 4.48
N MET A 373 -9.11 -32.07 3.27
CA MET A 373 -9.90 -32.32 2.06
C MET A 373 -10.45 -33.75 2.04
N GLU A 374 -9.65 -34.75 2.43
CA GLU A 374 -10.11 -36.13 2.58
C GLU A 374 -11.25 -36.24 3.60
N ALA A 375 -11.16 -35.52 4.73
CA ALA A 375 -12.22 -35.52 5.74
C ALA A 375 -13.51 -34.83 5.27
N LEU A 376 -13.40 -33.80 4.42
CA LEU A 376 -14.55 -33.04 3.91
C LEU A 376 -15.20 -33.68 2.69
N PHE A 377 -14.41 -34.35 1.85
CA PHE A 377 -14.83 -34.95 0.58
C PHE A 377 -14.24 -36.37 0.46
N PRO A 378 -14.63 -37.32 1.33
CA PRO A 378 -14.02 -38.65 1.38
C PRO A 378 -14.25 -39.42 0.08
N GLY A 379 -13.18 -40.02 -0.44
CA GLY A 379 -13.22 -40.78 -1.69
C GLY A 379 -13.33 -39.94 -2.96
N ASP A 380 -13.43 -38.61 -2.86
CA ASP A 380 -13.29 -37.72 -4.01
C ASP A 380 -11.80 -37.41 -4.22
N PRO A 381 -11.28 -37.55 -5.46
CA PRO A 381 -9.91 -37.12 -5.72
C PRO A 381 -9.77 -35.63 -5.40
N LEU A 382 -8.64 -35.27 -4.77
CA LEU A 382 -8.28 -33.88 -4.51
C LEU A 382 -8.51 -33.05 -5.78
N PRO A 383 -9.34 -32.00 -5.74
CA PRO A 383 -9.66 -31.26 -6.93
C PRO A 383 -8.40 -30.68 -7.58
N ASP A 384 -8.18 -30.96 -8.87
CA ASP A 384 -7.01 -30.47 -9.62
C ASP A 384 -6.89 -28.95 -9.59
N ILE A 385 -7.98 -28.24 -9.28
CA ILE A 385 -7.99 -26.79 -9.01
C ILE A 385 -6.96 -26.37 -7.96
N PHE A 386 -6.62 -27.24 -7.01
CA PHE A 386 -5.64 -26.98 -5.97
C PHE A 386 -4.23 -27.40 -6.38
N THR A 387 -4.06 -28.12 -7.49
CA THR A 387 -2.74 -28.55 -7.97
C THR A 387 -2.01 -27.34 -8.57
N PRO A 388 -0.90 -26.87 -7.98
CA PRO A 388 -0.18 -25.73 -8.51
C PRO A 388 0.48 -26.11 -9.85
N PRO A 389 0.76 -25.13 -10.74
CA PRO A 389 1.54 -25.39 -11.94
C PRO A 389 2.92 -25.93 -11.59
N ALA A 390 3.49 -26.76 -12.46
CA ALA A 390 4.74 -27.48 -12.19
C ALA A 390 5.92 -26.57 -11.81
N ARG A 391 5.94 -25.34 -12.32
CA ARG A 391 6.90 -24.29 -11.93
C ARG A 391 6.24 -22.92 -11.95
N ILE A 392 6.52 -22.13 -10.92
CA ILE A 392 6.23 -20.69 -10.87
C ILE A 392 7.56 -19.99 -11.08
N HIS A 393 7.69 -19.25 -12.18
CA HIS A 393 8.97 -18.66 -12.62
C HIS A 393 9.57 -17.72 -11.59
N GLY A 394 8.73 -17.00 -10.86
CA GLY A 394 9.13 -16.33 -9.64
C GLY A 394 7.97 -15.66 -8.93
N SER A 395 8.21 -15.27 -7.69
CA SER A 395 7.31 -14.43 -6.93
C SER A 395 8.03 -13.32 -6.20
N THR A 396 7.30 -12.24 -5.93
CA THR A 396 7.84 -11.10 -5.21
C THR A 396 7.02 -10.80 -3.96
N ALA A 397 7.72 -10.39 -2.91
CA ALA A 397 7.15 -9.86 -1.69
C ALA A 397 7.78 -8.50 -1.40
N VAL A 398 6.97 -7.51 -1.04
CA VAL A 398 7.42 -6.14 -0.83
C VAL A 398 7.22 -5.73 0.62
N LEU A 399 8.26 -5.17 1.25
CA LEU A 399 8.23 -4.61 2.59
C LEU A 399 8.53 -3.10 2.54
N PRO A 400 7.63 -2.21 2.99
CA PRO A 400 7.93 -0.78 3.03
C PRO A 400 8.97 -0.46 4.11
N ILE A 401 9.86 0.49 3.78
CA ILE A 401 10.88 1.03 4.68
C ILE A 401 10.81 2.55 4.71
N GLU A 402 11.05 3.11 5.89
CA GLU A 402 11.16 4.55 6.12
C GLU A 402 12.55 4.88 6.69
N VAL A 403 13.33 5.69 5.98
CA VAL A 403 14.62 6.20 6.47
C VAL A 403 14.44 7.64 6.92
N ARG A 404 14.79 7.94 8.16
CA ARG A 404 14.67 9.26 8.78
C ARG A 404 16.05 9.81 9.07
N VAL A 405 16.30 11.05 8.68
CA VAL A 405 17.58 11.73 8.95
C VAL A 405 17.32 12.93 9.84
N HIS A 406 18.00 12.98 10.98
CA HIS A 406 17.89 14.09 11.91
C HIS A 406 18.99 15.12 11.66
N TYR A 407 18.59 16.33 11.27
CA TYR A 407 19.48 17.47 11.15
C TYR A 407 19.41 18.33 12.41
N GLY A 408 20.57 18.56 13.04
CA GLY A 408 20.67 19.48 14.16
C GLY A 408 20.34 20.92 13.74
N ILE A 409 19.92 21.75 14.70
CA ILE A 409 19.54 23.15 14.46
C ILE A 409 20.73 24.09 14.19
N ALA A 410 21.97 23.61 14.33
CA ALA A 410 23.18 24.44 14.25
C ALA A 410 23.35 25.18 12.91
N PRO A 411 23.12 24.58 11.73
CA PRO A 411 23.20 25.31 10.45
C PRO A 411 22.18 26.44 10.36
N LEU A 412 20.95 26.21 10.83
CA LEU A 412 19.91 27.23 10.88
C LEU A 412 20.29 28.37 11.84
N ALA A 413 20.79 28.04 13.04
CA ALA A 413 21.25 29.03 14.00
C ALA A 413 22.42 29.87 13.46
N ALA A 414 23.36 29.25 12.75
CA ALA A 414 24.47 29.94 12.10
C ALA A 414 23.99 30.92 11.02
N LEU A 415 23.02 30.52 10.18
CA LEU A 415 22.41 31.40 9.17
C LEU A 415 21.67 32.58 9.80
N ILE A 416 20.90 32.33 10.87
CA ILE A 416 20.24 33.39 11.64
C ILE A 416 21.28 34.35 12.23
N GLY A 417 22.34 33.82 12.84
CA GLY A 417 23.43 34.62 13.42
C GLY A 417 24.16 35.47 12.37
N ALA A 418 24.48 34.90 11.21
CA ALA A 418 25.10 35.63 10.10
C ALA A 418 24.18 36.74 9.56
N GLY A 419 22.87 36.45 9.42
CA GLY A 419 21.88 37.45 9.03
C GLY A 419 21.78 38.61 10.01
N LEU A 420 21.73 38.32 11.32
CA LEU A 420 21.71 39.34 12.37
C LEU A 420 23.00 40.18 12.40
N ALA A 421 24.16 39.55 12.20
CA ALA A 421 25.43 40.26 12.11
C ALA A 421 25.46 41.21 10.90
N LEU A 422 24.96 40.76 9.74
CA LEU A 422 24.86 41.59 8.54
C LEU A 422 23.91 42.78 8.75
N VAL A 423 22.73 42.56 9.33
CA VAL A 423 21.78 43.63 9.66
C VAL A 423 22.40 44.62 10.64
N SER A 424 23.12 44.14 11.65
CA SER A 424 23.82 44.98 12.62
C SER A 424 24.93 45.82 11.97
N ALA A 425 25.71 45.22 11.06
CA ALA A 425 26.75 45.92 10.31
C ALA A 425 26.15 47.00 9.39
N LEU A 426 25.06 46.69 8.68
CA LEU A 426 24.34 47.67 7.85
C LEU A 426 23.74 48.80 8.71
N GLY A 427 23.17 48.47 9.87
CA GLY A 427 22.67 49.45 10.84
C GLY A 427 23.79 50.37 11.35
N ALA A 428 24.93 49.79 11.75
CA ALA A 428 26.09 50.55 12.20
C ALA A 428 26.66 51.44 11.08
N ALA A 429 26.72 50.95 9.84
CA ALA A 429 27.15 51.73 8.69
C ALA A 429 26.18 52.89 8.39
N ALA A 430 24.86 52.64 8.45
CA ALA A 430 23.85 53.68 8.28
C ALA A 430 23.93 54.76 9.38
N LEU A 431 24.13 54.35 10.64
CA LEU A 431 24.34 55.26 11.77
C LEU A 431 25.64 56.06 11.60
N ALA A 432 26.74 55.42 11.19
CA ALA A 432 28.02 56.07 10.96
C ALA A 432 27.97 57.07 9.78
N TYR A 433 27.19 56.77 8.74
CA TYR A 433 26.94 57.65 7.61
C TYR A 433 26.06 58.85 8.00
N GLY A 434 25.02 58.63 8.82
CA GLY A 434 24.11 59.66 9.29
C GLY A 434 24.64 60.55 10.40
N ARG A 435 25.73 60.15 11.09
CA ARG A 435 26.26 60.88 12.25
C ARG A 435 26.78 62.27 11.85
N PRO A 436 26.30 63.36 12.47
CA PRO A 436 26.82 64.70 12.24
C PRO A 436 28.27 64.79 12.72
N ARG A 437 29.12 65.42 11.91
CA ARG A 437 30.54 65.65 12.16
C ARG A 437 30.82 67.14 12.25
N ARG A 438 31.69 67.50 13.17
CA ARG A 438 32.17 68.88 13.35
C ARG A 438 33.59 68.93 12.84
N THR A 439 33.89 69.89 11.98
CA THR A 439 35.25 70.15 11.52
C THR A 439 35.56 71.63 11.66
N TRP A 440 36.83 71.93 11.88
CA TRP A 440 37.33 73.28 12.00
C TRP A 440 37.95 73.67 10.67
N VAL A 441 37.52 74.80 10.12
CA VAL A 441 38.07 75.37 8.89
C VAL A 441 38.54 76.76 9.23
N THR A 442 39.82 77.05 8.99
CA THR A 442 40.35 78.40 9.12
C THR A 442 40.24 79.08 7.76
N VAL A 443 39.56 80.23 7.73
CA VAL A 443 39.41 81.07 6.53
C VAL A 443 39.95 82.45 6.89
N GLU A 444 41.00 82.92 6.20
CA GLU A 444 41.62 84.24 6.45
C GLU A 444 42.01 84.42 7.94
N ASP A 445 42.72 83.42 8.47
CA ASP A 445 43.17 83.33 9.87
C ASP A 445 42.08 83.30 10.95
N GLU A 446 40.80 83.17 10.57
CA GLU A 446 39.69 83.03 11.51
C GLU A 446 39.17 81.58 11.57
N PRO A 447 39.23 80.91 12.75
CA PRO A 447 38.74 79.55 12.89
C PRO A 447 37.21 79.50 12.93
N ARG A 448 36.60 78.71 12.02
CA ARG A 448 35.16 78.49 11.95
C ARG A 448 34.82 77.01 12.17
N THR A 449 33.77 76.73 12.95
CA THR A 449 33.25 75.36 13.10
C THR A 449 32.16 75.10 12.08
N VAL A 450 32.34 74.07 11.26
CA VAL A 450 31.35 73.63 10.26
C VAL A 450 30.74 72.29 10.69
N HIS A 451 29.41 72.22 10.68
CA HIS A 451 28.67 70.99 10.92
C HIS A 451 28.30 70.35 9.58
N THR A 452 28.70 69.10 9.38
CA THR A 452 28.56 68.38 8.11
C THR A 452 28.29 66.90 8.37
N ARG A 453 28.09 66.10 7.32
CA ARG A 453 27.90 64.64 7.41
C ARG A 453 28.59 63.95 6.25
N ALA A 454 28.86 62.65 6.39
CA ALA A 454 29.50 61.87 5.32
C ALA A 454 28.65 61.93 4.03
N GLY A 455 29.32 62.13 2.89
CA GLY A 455 28.68 62.26 1.57
C GLY A 455 28.18 63.67 1.22
N VAL A 456 28.28 64.65 2.11
CA VAL A 456 27.89 66.05 1.83
C VAL A 456 29.10 66.89 1.45
N THR A 457 28.90 67.73 0.44
CA THR A 457 29.83 68.77 0.03
C THR A 457 29.21 70.13 0.35
N GLN A 458 29.91 70.96 1.12
CA GLN A 458 29.43 72.26 1.56
C GLN A 458 30.37 73.38 1.07
N PRO A 459 29.85 74.43 0.42
CA PRO A 459 30.67 75.57 0.02
C PRO A 459 31.15 76.37 1.25
N ILE A 460 32.39 76.86 1.18
CA ILE A 460 33.02 77.73 2.18
C ILE A 460 33.19 79.11 1.54
N PHE A 461 32.82 80.16 2.28
CA PHE A 461 32.82 81.55 1.81
C PHE A 461 33.73 82.45 2.67
N ASP A 462 34.37 83.43 2.02
CA ASP A 462 35.14 84.49 2.67
C ASP A 462 34.23 85.55 3.35
N LYS A 463 34.83 86.57 3.97
CA LYS A 463 34.09 87.68 4.60
C LYS A 463 33.34 88.56 3.59
N ALA A 464 33.77 88.59 2.33
CA ALA A 464 33.12 89.30 1.25
C ALA A 464 31.97 88.50 0.61
N GLY A 465 31.71 87.28 1.09
CA GLY A 465 30.64 86.40 0.58
C GLY A 465 31.02 85.62 -0.68
N ASN A 466 32.28 85.65 -1.13
CA ASN A 466 32.72 84.87 -2.28
C ASN A 466 33.08 83.45 -1.86
N LYS A 467 32.76 82.49 -2.73
CA LYS A 467 33.12 81.08 -2.53
C LYS A 467 34.64 80.92 -2.69
N VAL A 468 35.28 80.39 -1.65
CA VAL A 468 36.74 80.20 -1.59
C VAL A 468 37.16 78.73 -1.67
N ALA A 469 36.31 77.81 -1.23
CA ALA A 469 36.54 76.36 -1.30
C ALA A 469 35.23 75.58 -1.20
N GLN A 470 35.30 74.27 -1.39
CA GLN A 470 34.25 73.33 -0.98
C GLN A 470 34.81 72.32 0.03
N LEU A 471 34.10 72.15 1.14
CA LEU A 471 34.37 71.12 2.13
C LEU A 471 33.61 69.84 1.75
N LYS A 472 34.32 68.82 1.28
CA LYS A 472 33.78 67.48 1.05
C LYS A 472 34.04 66.60 2.26
N THR A 473 32.96 66.07 2.85
CA THR A 473 33.07 65.14 3.98
C THR A 473 32.85 63.71 3.51
N THR A 474 33.82 62.85 3.77
CA THR A 474 33.76 61.41 3.46
C THR A 474 33.55 60.59 4.73
N LEU A 475 33.36 59.28 4.57
CA LEU A 475 33.33 58.35 5.71
C LEU A 475 34.64 58.38 6.52
N PHE A 476 35.78 58.67 5.88
CA PHE A 476 37.11 58.55 6.47
C PHE A 476 37.76 59.89 6.84
N GLY A 477 37.16 61.03 6.50
CA GLY A 477 37.71 62.34 6.83
C GLY A 477 37.14 63.50 6.02
N HIS A 478 37.73 64.68 6.19
CA HIS A 478 37.35 65.92 5.52
C HIS A 478 38.41 66.30 4.49
N GLN A 479 37.98 66.79 3.33
CA GLN A 479 38.86 67.27 2.27
C GLN A 479 38.34 68.61 1.74
N LEU A 480 39.26 69.54 1.50
CA LEU A 480 38.95 70.75 0.75
C LEU A 480 39.16 70.46 -0.74
N ILE A 481 38.15 70.74 -1.54
CA ILE A 481 38.17 70.63 -2.99
C ILE A 481 37.76 71.98 -3.59
N ASP A 482 38.04 72.19 -4.88
CA ASP A 482 37.77 73.44 -5.60
C ASP A 482 38.31 74.69 -4.88
N LEU A 483 39.57 74.65 -4.46
CA LEU A 483 40.23 75.78 -3.80
C LEU A 483 40.44 76.91 -4.81
N ARG A 484 39.94 78.11 -4.51
CA ARG A 484 40.16 79.29 -5.35
C ARG A 484 41.61 79.73 -5.23
N GLU A 485 42.23 80.04 -6.37
CA GLU A 485 43.62 80.48 -6.44
C GLU A 485 43.83 81.77 -5.61
N GLY A 486 44.83 81.76 -4.72
CA GLY A 486 45.10 82.85 -3.77
C GLY A 486 44.28 82.84 -2.46
N ALA A 487 43.33 81.91 -2.29
CA ALA A 487 42.53 81.84 -1.07
C ALA A 487 43.28 81.20 0.11
N GLN A 488 43.21 81.83 1.29
CA GLN A 488 43.78 81.31 2.54
C GLN A 488 42.75 80.47 3.30
N VAL A 489 42.57 79.22 2.89
CA VAL A 489 41.67 78.27 3.56
C VAL A 489 42.44 77.02 3.98
N ARG A 490 42.34 76.63 5.25
CA ARG A 490 43.00 75.43 5.79
C ARG A 490 42.05 74.61 6.66
N LEU A 491 42.17 73.28 6.59
CA LEU A 491 41.53 72.38 7.54
C LEU A 491 42.31 72.40 8.85
N GLY A 492 41.60 72.61 9.96
CA GLY A 492 42.14 72.38 11.29
C GLY A 492 42.36 70.88 11.52
N ARG A 493 43.41 70.55 12.29
CA ARG A 493 43.66 69.16 12.72
C ARG A 493 42.56 68.64 13.64
#